data_AF-A0A6J7PWD5-F1
#
_entry.id   AF-A0A6J7PWD5-F1
#
_cell.length_a   1.000
_cell.length_b   1.000
_cell.length_c   1.000
_cell.angle_alpha   90.00
_cell.angle_beta   90.00
_cell.angle_gamma   90.00
#
_symmetry.space_group_name_H-M   'P 1'
#
loop_
_entity.id
_entity.type
_entity.pdbx_description
1 polymer ?
#
loop_
_entity_poly.entity_id
_entity_poly.type
_entity_poly.pdbx_seq_one_letter_code
_entity_poly.pdbx_strand_id
1 'polypeptide(L)'
;MFAIYLCAIPMCIADCKSHRIPNIYLMVMFYVICCESVFRGVGSIEFLTLCALSLVGLNVIIRIGMGDVKLIFLICLALNLDRFSQLLTLLTAVSLVALATIVLHSVRAGQIPVTIALAPSIFIGTWLYLGARNTPLLQEYADALVNSW
;
A
#
# COMPACT_ATOMS: atom_id res chain seq x y z
N MET A 1 7.57 11.47 -2.23
CA MET A 1 6.38 11.19 -1.39
C MET A 1 5.24 12.16 -1.61
N PHE A 2 5.42 13.48 -1.48
CA PHE A 2 4.33 14.45 -1.72
C PHE A 2 3.72 14.33 -3.13
N ALA A 3 4.56 14.17 -4.15
CA ALA A 3 4.11 13.97 -5.54
C ALA A 3 3.22 12.72 -5.71
N ILE A 4 3.53 11.63 -4.99
CA ILE A 4 2.76 10.39 -5.03
C ILE A 4 1.35 10.59 -4.46
N TYR A 5 1.22 11.34 -3.36
CA TYR A 5 -0.09 11.68 -2.78
C TYR A 5 -0.89 12.64 -3.68
N LEU A 6 -0.23 13.49 -4.45
CA LEU A 6 -0.89 14.36 -5.42
C LEU A 6 -1.47 13.53 -6.59
N CYS A 7 -0.72 12.53 -7.06
CA CYS A 7 -1.20 11.55 -8.02
C CYS A 7 -2.28 10.59 -7.45
N ALA A 8 -2.31 10.39 -6.13
CA ALA A 8 -3.29 9.52 -5.46
C ALA A 8 -4.72 10.05 -5.58
N ILE A 9 -4.92 11.36 -5.55
CA ILE A 9 -6.24 11.99 -5.59
C ILE A 9 -7.07 11.54 -6.82
N PRO A 10 -6.60 11.68 -8.08
CA PRO A 10 -7.35 11.24 -9.24
C PRO A 10 -7.54 9.70 -9.27
N MET A 11 -6.59 8.94 -8.72
CA MET A 11 -6.72 7.47 -8.62
C MET A 11 -7.83 7.05 -7.65
N CYS A 12 -7.90 7.65 -6.46
CA CYS A 12 -8.97 7.41 -5.51
C CYS A 12 -10.34 7.79 -6.07
N ILE A 13 -10.44 8.91 -6.78
CA ILE A 13 -11.69 9.34 -7.41
C ILE A 13 -12.13 8.34 -8.48
N ALA A 14 -11.19 7.89 -9.34
CA ALA A 14 -11.49 6.90 -10.37
C ALA A 14 -11.92 5.56 -9.76
N ASP A 15 -11.26 5.12 -8.69
CA ASP A 15 -11.59 3.88 -8.00
C ASP A 15 -12.96 3.94 -7.30
N CYS A 16 -13.27 5.04 -6.60
CA CYS A 16 -14.59 5.23 -6.00
C CYS A 16 -15.74 5.30 -7.03
N LYS A 17 -15.48 5.86 -8.22
CA LYS A 17 -16.52 6.04 -9.25
C LYS A 17 -16.73 4.82 -10.14
N SER A 18 -15.65 4.14 -10.49
CA SER A 18 -15.68 3.08 -11.52
C SER A 18 -15.17 1.73 -11.02
N HIS A 19 -14.70 1.63 -9.78
CA HIS A 19 -14.12 0.41 -9.17
C HIS A 19 -13.07 -0.25 -10.09
N ARG A 20 -12.40 0.59 -10.89
CA ARG A 20 -11.40 0.21 -11.88
C ARG A 20 -10.39 1.33 -11.93
N ILE A 21 -9.13 0.97 -11.75
CA ILE A 21 -8.00 1.89 -11.88
C ILE A 21 -7.48 1.83 -13.31
N PRO A 22 -7.64 2.89 -14.13
CA PRO A 22 -7.06 2.94 -15.46
C PRO A 22 -5.55 2.81 -15.42
N ASN A 23 -4.99 1.98 -16.31
CA ASN A 23 -3.55 1.73 -16.37
C ASN A 23 -2.73 3.01 -16.67
N ILE A 24 -3.35 4.03 -17.26
CA ILE A 24 -2.73 5.35 -17.50
C ILE A 24 -2.28 6.00 -16.19
N TYR A 25 -3.10 5.96 -15.13
CA TYR A 25 -2.72 6.55 -13.85
C TYR A 25 -1.56 5.78 -13.19
N LEU A 26 -1.56 4.45 -13.30
CA LEU A 26 -0.47 3.60 -12.84
C LEU A 26 0.85 3.91 -13.57
N MET A 27 0.79 4.15 -14.89
CA MET A 27 1.97 4.56 -15.66
C MET A 27 2.51 5.91 -15.20
N VAL A 28 1.66 6.91 -15.02
CA VAL A 28 2.07 8.24 -14.52
C VAL A 28 2.74 8.10 -13.15
N MET A 29 2.12 7.32 -12.25
CA MET A 29 2.68 7.05 -10.93
C MET A 29 4.05 6.36 -11.01
N PHE A 30 4.20 5.38 -11.90
CA PHE A 30 5.47 4.71 -12.14
C PHE A 30 6.56 5.68 -12.58
N TYR A 31 6.29 6.57 -13.53
CA TYR A 31 7.28 7.58 -13.97
C TYR A 31 7.69 8.51 -12.83
N VAL A 32 6.74 8.96 -12.01
CA VAL A 32 7.03 9.79 -10.83
C VAL A 32 7.93 9.05 -9.85
N ILE A 33 7.62 7.78 -9.58
CA ILE A 33 8.41 6.95 -8.66
C ILE A 33 9.80 6.71 -9.23
N CYS A 34 9.94 6.36 -10.51
CA CYS A 34 11.25 6.20 -11.15
C CYS A 34 12.09 7.48 -11.02
N CYS A 35 11.49 8.65 -11.21
CA CYS A 35 12.18 9.93 -11.01
C CYS A 35 12.65 10.08 -9.56
N GLU A 36 11.80 9.81 -8.56
CA GLU A 36 12.22 9.85 -7.15
C GLU A 36 13.30 8.79 -6.82
N SER A 37 13.23 7.61 -7.42
CA SER A 37 14.18 6.52 -7.23
C SER A 37 15.56 6.81 -7.81
N VAL A 38 15.68 7.62 -8.88
CA VAL A 38 16.97 8.07 -9.40
C VAL A 38 17.73 8.88 -8.34
N PHE A 39 17.03 9.68 -7.53
CA PHE A 39 17.64 10.48 -6.47
C PHE A 39 17.87 9.68 -5.17
N ARG A 40 16.98 8.75 -4.83
CA ARG A 40 17.02 7.99 -3.56
C ARG A 40 17.80 6.68 -3.65
N GLY A 41 18.09 6.21 -4.85
CA GLY A 41 18.55 4.85 -5.10
C GLY A 41 17.39 3.84 -5.13
N VAL A 42 17.63 2.70 -5.77
CA VAL A 42 16.69 1.57 -5.82
C VAL A 42 17.11 0.55 -4.77
N GLY A 43 16.14 0.00 -4.05
CA GLY A 43 16.36 -1.07 -3.08
C GLY A 43 16.84 -2.37 -3.71
N SER A 44 17.05 -3.39 -2.88
CA SER A 44 17.51 -4.69 -3.36
C SER A 44 16.56 -5.27 -4.41
N ILE A 45 17.12 -5.59 -5.59
CA ILE A 45 16.37 -6.19 -6.69
C ILE A 45 15.79 -7.55 -6.27
N GLU A 46 16.51 -8.29 -5.42
CA GLU A 46 16.05 -9.57 -4.86
C GLU A 46 14.79 -9.40 -4.00
N PHE A 47 14.72 -8.33 -3.22
CA PHE A 47 13.53 -8.05 -2.42
C PHE A 47 12.35 -7.63 -3.31
N LEU A 48 12.60 -6.82 -4.35
CA LEU A 48 11.57 -6.42 -5.30
C LEU A 48 10.98 -7.62 -6.06
N THR A 49 11.80 -8.58 -6.47
CA THR A 49 11.31 -9.80 -7.15
C THR A 49 10.51 -10.69 -6.20
N LEU A 50 10.95 -10.87 -4.95
CA LEU A 50 10.19 -11.58 -3.92
C LEU A 50 8.85 -10.89 -3.62
N CYS A 51 8.85 -9.57 -3.48
CA CYS A 51 7.65 -8.77 -3.26
C CYS A 51 6.67 -8.96 -4.43
N ALA A 52 7.14 -8.86 -5.68
CA ALA A 52 6.31 -9.10 -6.86
C ALA A 52 5.71 -10.51 -6.85
N LEU A 53 6.51 -11.54 -6.57
CA LEU A 53 6.06 -12.93 -6.52
C LEU A 53 4.99 -13.13 -5.44
N SER A 54 5.19 -12.57 -4.24
CA SER A 54 4.23 -12.68 -3.13
C SER A 54 2.89 -11.99 -3.46
N LEU A 55 2.93 -10.83 -4.13
CA LEU A 55 1.72 -10.10 -4.51
C LEU A 55 0.96 -10.82 -5.64
N VAL A 56 1.68 -11.43 -6.58
CA VAL A 56 1.09 -12.30 -7.61
C VAL A 56 0.47 -13.54 -6.97
N GLY A 57 1.14 -14.18 -6.02
CA GLY A 57 0.57 -15.30 -5.27
C GLY A 57 -0.71 -14.91 -4.53
N LEU A 58 -0.70 -13.75 -3.87
CA LEU A 58 -1.88 -13.18 -3.20
C LEU A 58 -3.02 -12.92 -4.19
N ASN A 59 -2.71 -12.43 -5.39
CA ASN A 59 -3.69 -12.21 -6.45
C ASN A 59 -4.43 -13.49 -6.83
N VAL A 60 -3.70 -14.58 -7.03
CA VAL A 60 -4.25 -15.87 -7.43
C VAL A 60 -5.16 -16.44 -6.35
N ILE A 61 -4.80 -16.28 -5.07
CA ILE A 61 -5.54 -16.84 -3.93
C ILE A 61 -6.78 -16.00 -3.60
N ILE A 62 -6.63 -14.67 -3.51
CA ILE A 62 -7.66 -13.76 -2.99
C ILE A 62 -8.49 -13.13 -4.11
N ARG A 63 -8.13 -13.35 -5.39
CA ARG A 63 -8.76 -12.72 -6.57
C ARG A 63 -8.83 -11.19 -6.46
N ILE A 64 -7.77 -10.59 -5.94
CA ILE A 64 -7.63 -9.12 -5.89
C ILE A 64 -7.56 -8.57 -7.32
N GLY A 65 -8.00 -7.33 -7.54
CA GLY A 65 -7.86 -6.69 -8.85
C GLY A 65 -6.39 -6.58 -9.25
N MET A 66 -6.06 -6.92 -10.50
CA MET A 66 -4.69 -6.77 -11.02
C MET A 66 -4.20 -5.30 -10.93
N GLY A 67 -5.11 -4.33 -10.98
CA GLY A 67 -4.80 -2.91 -10.75
C GLY A 67 -4.30 -2.63 -9.34
N ASP A 68 -4.96 -3.20 -8.32
CA ASP A 68 -4.60 -3.01 -6.91
C ASP A 68 -3.24 -3.64 -6.60
N VAL A 69 -2.98 -4.81 -7.17
CA VAL A 69 -1.67 -5.49 -7.03
C VAL A 69 -0.54 -4.64 -7.60
N LYS A 70 -0.74 -4.07 -8.79
CA LYS A 70 0.23 -3.15 -9.39
C LYS A 70 0.42 -1.90 -8.54
N LEU A 71 -0.65 -1.37 -7.95
CA LEU A 71 -0.59 -0.20 -7.10
C LEU A 71 0.18 -0.46 -5.80
N ILE A 72 -0.06 -1.60 -5.13
CA ILE A 72 0.69 -2.01 -3.94
C ILE A 72 2.17 -2.20 -4.28
N PHE A 73 2.48 -2.83 -5.43
CA PHE A 73 3.87 -2.99 -5.87
C PHE A 73 4.57 -1.65 -6.10
N LEU A 74 3.90 -0.69 -6.76
CA LEU A 74 4.42 0.67 -6.95
C LEU A 74 4.67 1.37 -5.62
N ILE A 75 3.79 1.21 -4.63
CA ILE A 75 3.98 1.79 -3.30
C ILE A 75 5.17 1.14 -2.57
N CYS A 76 5.35 -0.18 -2.70
CA CYS A 76 6.52 -0.85 -2.15
C CYS A 76 7.82 -0.29 -2.74
N LEU A 77 7.84 -0.04 -4.05
CA LEU A 77 8.97 0.56 -4.75
C LEU A 77 9.19 2.02 -4.31
N ALA A 78 8.13 2.80 -4.16
CA ALA A 78 8.20 4.17 -3.68
C ALA A 78 8.77 4.28 -2.26
N LEU A 79 8.33 3.39 -1.35
CA LEU A 79 8.78 3.35 0.04
C LEU A 79 10.19 2.80 0.20
N ASN A 80 10.76 2.22 -0.86
CA ASN A 80 12.04 1.54 -0.88
C ASN A 80 12.16 0.52 0.26
N LEU A 81 11.17 -0.37 0.34
CA LEU A 81 11.13 -1.43 1.35
C LEU A 81 12.29 -2.41 1.12
N ASP A 82 12.98 -2.77 2.19
CA ASP A 82 14.16 -3.66 2.16
C ASP A 82 13.93 -4.96 2.96
N ARG A 83 12.86 -5.03 3.77
CA ARG A 83 12.58 -6.17 4.65
C ARG A 83 11.16 -6.66 4.50
N PHE A 84 10.99 -7.98 4.61
CA PHE A 84 9.68 -8.62 4.57
C PHE A 84 8.77 -8.20 5.74
N SER A 85 9.35 -7.91 6.91
CA SER A 85 8.60 -7.39 8.05
C SER A 85 7.92 -6.06 7.74
N GLN A 86 8.58 -5.17 6.99
CA GLN A 86 8.00 -3.88 6.61
C GLN A 86 6.88 -4.04 5.59
N LEU A 87 7.01 -4.99 4.66
CA LEU A 87 5.94 -5.36 3.73
C LEU A 87 4.71 -5.87 4.50
N LEU A 88 4.91 -6.76 5.47
CA LEU A 88 3.85 -7.22 6.36
C LEU A 88 3.20 -6.07 7.11
N THR A 89 3.97 -5.15 7.70
CA THR A 89 3.44 -3.97 8.40
C THR A 89 2.64 -3.06 7.48
N LEU A 90 3.07 -2.89 6.21
CA LEU A 90 2.30 -2.14 5.22
C LEU A 90 0.98 -2.84 4.90
N LEU A 91 1.00 -4.15 4.63
CA LEU A 91 -0.21 -4.91 4.32
C LEU A 91 -1.18 -4.94 5.51
N THR A 92 -0.70 -5.03 6.75
CA THR A 92 -1.56 -4.97 7.94
C THR A 92 -2.14 -3.58 8.15
N ALA A 93 -1.37 -2.52 7.91
CA ALA A 93 -1.90 -1.15 7.96
C ALA A 93 -3.00 -0.93 6.91
N VAL A 94 -2.79 -1.40 5.68
CA VAL A 94 -3.79 -1.34 4.59
C VAL A 94 -5.02 -2.17 4.95
N SER A 95 -4.86 -3.39 5.46
CA SER A 95 -6.00 -4.25 5.80
C SER A 95 -6.83 -3.70 6.96
N LEU A 96 -6.19 -3.09 7.97
CA LEU A 96 -6.87 -2.41 9.07
C LEU A 96 -7.70 -1.23 8.57
N VAL A 97 -7.12 -0.40 7.69
CA VAL A 97 -7.84 0.73 7.10
C VAL A 97 -8.98 0.24 6.22
N ALA A 98 -8.75 -0.80 5.41
CA ALA A 98 -9.80 -1.42 4.62
C ALA A 98 -10.95 -1.88 5.52
N LEU A 99 -10.68 -2.68 6.55
CA LEU A 99 -11.68 -3.12 7.53
C LEU A 99 -12.45 -1.94 8.16
N ALA A 100 -11.74 -0.88 8.57
CA ALA A 100 -12.37 0.31 9.12
C ALA A 100 -13.33 0.96 8.11
N THR A 101 -12.95 1.07 6.84
CA THR A 101 -13.83 1.60 5.78
C THR A 101 -15.07 0.71 5.56
N ILE A 102 -14.93 -0.62 5.61
CA ILE A 102 -16.05 -1.56 5.51
C ILE A 102 -17.01 -1.36 6.68
N VAL A 103 -16.49 -1.32 7.91
CA VAL A 103 -17.30 -1.14 9.12
C VAL A 103 -18.04 0.20 9.08
N LEU A 104 -17.35 1.29 8.73
CA LEU A 104 -17.98 2.61 8.62
C LEU A 104 -19.08 2.64 7.57
N HIS A 105 -18.87 2.00 6.41
CA HIS A 105 -19.87 1.93 5.36
C HIS A 105 -21.05 1.05 5.78
N SER A 106 -20.79 -0.07 6.47
CA SER A 106 -21.79 -0.98 6.99
C SER A 106 -22.67 -0.31 8.05
N VAL A 107 -22.07 0.43 8.98
CA VAL A 107 -22.81 1.18 10.01
C VAL A 107 -23.69 2.27 9.40
N ARG A 108 -23.21 2.98 8.36
CA ARG A 108 -23.97 4.04 7.71
C ARG A 108 -25.12 3.53 6.86
N ALA A 109 -24.91 2.44 6.11
CA ALA A 109 -25.90 1.92 5.16
C ALA A 109 -26.77 0.80 5.75
N GLY A 110 -26.41 0.24 6.91
CA GLY A 110 -27.04 -0.95 7.49
C GLY A 110 -26.85 -2.23 6.67
N GLN A 111 -25.94 -2.22 5.69
CA GLN A 111 -25.69 -3.32 4.76
C GLN A 111 -24.19 -3.47 4.50
N ILE A 112 -23.74 -4.72 4.34
CA ILE A 112 -22.35 -5.03 4.00
C ILE A 112 -22.14 -4.73 2.51
N PRO A 113 -21.25 -3.79 2.14
CA PRO A 113 -20.99 -3.49 0.74
C PRO A 113 -20.31 -4.67 0.04
N VAL A 114 -20.82 -5.04 -1.14
CA VAL A 114 -20.28 -6.14 -1.96
C VAL A 114 -19.01 -5.72 -2.73
N THR A 115 -18.87 -4.43 -3.01
CA THR A 115 -17.69 -3.86 -3.70
C THR A 115 -17.17 -2.65 -2.93
N ILE A 116 -15.86 -2.60 -2.70
CA ILE A 116 -15.18 -1.51 -2.00
C ILE A 116 -14.02 -1.04 -2.86
N ALA A 117 -13.88 0.29 -2.98
CA ALA A 117 -12.72 0.91 -3.58
C ALA A 117 -11.48 0.70 -2.68
N LEU A 118 -10.48 -0.02 -3.19
CA LEU A 118 -9.30 -0.43 -2.43
C LEU A 118 -8.21 0.66 -2.41
N ALA A 119 -8.13 1.49 -3.46
CA ALA A 119 -7.15 2.57 -3.58
C ALA A 119 -7.13 3.53 -2.38
N PRO A 120 -8.27 4.09 -1.89
CA PRO A 120 -8.24 4.98 -0.72
C PRO A 120 -7.68 4.29 0.53
N SER A 121 -8.01 3.01 0.75
CA SER A 121 -7.48 2.22 1.86
C SER A 121 -5.98 2.00 1.74
N ILE A 122 -5.47 1.78 0.52
CA ILE A 122 -4.04 1.65 0.29
C ILE A 122 -3.30 2.96 0.59
N PHE A 123 -3.78 4.11 0.13
CA PHE A 123 -3.10 5.39 0.37
C PHE A 123 -3.14 5.83 1.83
N ILE A 124 -4.28 5.66 2.50
CA ILE A 124 -4.41 5.95 3.94
C ILE A 124 -3.58 4.94 4.75
N GLY A 125 -3.58 3.66 4.38
CA GLY A 125 -2.73 2.64 5.00
C GLY A 125 -1.24 2.93 4.83
N THR A 126 -0.84 3.47 3.68
CA THR A 126 0.54 3.93 3.42
C THR A 126 0.92 5.11 4.32
N TRP A 127 0.00 6.06 4.52
CA TRP A 127 0.19 7.15 5.48
C TRP A 127 0.37 6.60 6.89
N LEU A 128 -0.52 5.69 7.31
CA LEU A 128 -0.46 5.07 8.63
C LEU A 128 0.85 4.32 8.85
N TYR A 129 1.32 3.57 7.83
CA TYR A 129 2.62 2.90 7.84
C TYR A 129 3.78 3.89 8.02
N LEU A 130 3.78 5.00 7.29
CA LEU A 130 4.81 6.05 7.44
C LEU A 130 4.79 6.68 8.83
N GLY A 131 3.59 6.91 9.39
CA GLY A 131 3.43 7.37 10.77
C GLY A 131 4.02 6.37 11.77
N ALA A 132 3.64 5.09 11.67
CA ALA A 132 4.13 4.03 12.53
C ALA A 132 5.65 3.86 12.44
N ARG A 133 6.22 3.92 11.22
CA ARG A 133 7.67 3.83 10.98
C ARG A 133 8.44 4.97 11.63
N ASN A 134 7.88 6.18 11.64
CA ASN A 134 8.56 7.37 12.14
C ASN A 134 8.33 7.60 13.65
N THR A 135 7.60 6.72 14.33
CA THR A 135 7.29 6.86 15.76
C THR A 135 8.37 6.19 16.61
N PRO A 136 9.10 6.93 17.48
CA PRO A 136 10.24 6.39 18.23
C PRO A 136 9.86 5.26 19.20
N LEU A 137 8.62 5.26 19.69
CA LEU A 137 8.07 4.28 20.64
C LEU A 137 8.05 2.85 20.06
N LEU A 138 7.80 2.68 18.76
CA LEU A 138 7.80 1.37 18.11
C LEU A 138 9.21 0.83 17.84
N GLN A 139 10.18 1.71 17.60
CA GLN A 139 11.59 1.33 17.52
C GLN A 139 12.09 0.82 18.87
N GLU A 140 11.73 1.53 19.95
CA GLU A 140 12.10 1.15 21.32
C GLU A 140 11.50 -0.21 21.72
N TYR A 141 10.23 -0.49 21.37
CA TYR A 141 9.62 -1.80 21.60
C TYR A 141 10.19 -2.91 20.72
N ALA A 142 10.51 -2.63 19.45
CA ALA A 142 11.12 -3.60 18.55
C ALA A 142 12.53 -3.98 19.03
N ASP A 143 13.32 -3.00 19.48
CA ASP A 143 14.66 -3.22 20.05
C ASP A 143 14.57 -3.95 21.40
N ALA A 144 13.56 -3.66 22.23
CA ALA A 144 13.33 -4.37 23.48
C ALA A 144 12.97 -5.86 23.28
N LEU A 145 12.19 -6.18 22.22
CA LEU A 145 11.82 -7.56 21.88
C LEU A 145 12.97 -8.36 21.25
N VAL A 146 13.87 -7.71 20.52
CA VAL A 146 15.06 -8.35 19.95
C VAL A 146 16.12 -8.61 21.03
N ASN A 147 16.24 -7.72 22.02
CA ASN A 147 17.20 -7.86 23.12
C ASN A 147 16.71 -8.73 24.29
N SER A 148 15.50 -9.28 24.22
CA SER A 148 14.94 -10.16 25.25
C SER A 148 15.19 -11.66 25.02
N TRP A 149 16.02 -12.03 24.03
CA TRP A 149 16.45 -13.40 23.74
C TRP A 149 17.98 -13.53 23.79
#